data_AF-A0A5K0UU29-F1
#
_entry.id   AF-A0A5K0UU29-F1
#
_cell.length_a   1.000
_cell.length_b   1.000
_cell.length_c   1.000
_cell.angle_alpha   90.00
_cell.angle_beta   90.00
_cell.angle_gamma   90.00
#
_symmetry.space_group_name_H-M   'P 1'
#
loop_
_entity.id
_entity.type
_entity.pdbx_description
1 polymer ?
#
loop_
_entity_poly.entity_id
_entity_poly.type
_entity_poly.pdbx_seq_one_letter_code
_entity_poly.pdbx_strand_id
1 'polypeptide(L)'
;NYNYGAAGQAIGFDGLNNPEIVAQDASISFKTAVWFWMSNSNCHQGITTGSGFGSTIRAINSGECGGGNPATVQSRINFYQRFCQQFG
;
A
#
# COMPACT_ATOMS: atom_id res chain seq x y z
N ASN A 1 -7.86 6.05 13.15
CA ASN A 1 -8.71 4.85 13.32
C ASN A 1 -9.51 4.48 12.06
N TYR A 2 -9.97 5.44 11.24
CA TYR A 2 -10.82 5.19 10.06
C TYR A 2 -10.36 4.05 9.14
N ASN A 3 -9.06 3.99 8.78
CA ASN A 3 -8.54 2.91 7.92
C ASN A 3 -8.66 1.53 8.56
N TYR A 4 -8.39 1.40 9.86
CA TYR A 4 -8.49 0.11 10.54
C TYR A 4 -9.95 -0.37 10.61
N GLY A 5 -10.89 0.54 10.88
CA GLY A 5 -12.32 0.20 10.86
C GLY A 5 -12.79 -0.28 9.48
N ALA A 6 -12.43 0.44 8.41
CA ALA A 6 -12.79 0.07 7.04
C ALA A 6 -12.14 -1.25 6.59
N ALA A 7 -10.85 -1.44 6.90
CA ALA A 7 -10.16 -2.70 6.65
C ALA A 7 -10.79 -3.86 7.43
N GLY A 8 -11.12 -3.63 8.70
CA GLY A 8 -11.80 -4.58 9.58
C GLY A 8 -13.14 -5.04 9.01
N GLN A 9 -13.96 -4.11 8.54
CA GLN A 9 -15.24 -4.41 7.88
C GLN A 9 -15.06 -5.22 6.60
N ALA A 10 -14.04 -4.92 5.79
CA ALA A 10 -13.80 -5.62 4.53
C ALA A 10 -13.21 -7.03 4.71
N ILE A 11 -12.42 -7.25 5.76
CA ILE A 11 -11.63 -8.47 5.97
C ILE A 11 -12.26 -9.41 7.01
N GLY A 12 -13.08 -8.87 7.93
CA GLY A 12 -13.72 -9.62 9.00
C GLY A 12 -12.93 -9.64 10.32
N PHE A 13 -12.37 -8.50 10.73
CA PHE A 13 -11.76 -8.32 12.06
C PHE A 13 -12.19 -7.00 12.72
N ASP A 14 -12.07 -6.88 14.04
CA ASP A 14 -12.40 -5.64 14.75
C ASP A 14 -11.21 -4.66 14.74
N GLY A 15 -11.09 -3.87 13.69
CA GLY A 15 -10.01 -2.88 13.59
C GLY A 15 -10.17 -1.65 14.49
N LEU A 16 -11.31 -1.44 15.15
CA LEU A 16 -11.48 -0.29 16.05
C LEU A 16 -11.06 -0.61 17.48
N ASN A 17 -11.35 -1.83 17.95
CA ASN A 17 -11.05 -2.25 19.31
C ASN A 17 -9.87 -3.24 19.43
N ASN A 18 -9.47 -3.88 18.32
CA ASN A 18 -8.32 -4.78 18.27
C ASN A 18 -7.45 -4.51 17.02
N PRO A 19 -6.92 -3.28 16.84
CA PRO A 19 -6.05 -2.95 15.70
C PRO A 19 -4.72 -3.73 15.72
N GLU A 20 -4.25 -4.16 16.88
CA GLU A 20 -2.99 -4.90 17.08
C GLU A 20 -2.98 -6.25 16.36
N ILE A 21 -4.14 -6.84 16.05
CA ILE A 21 -4.22 -8.07 15.28
C ILE A 21 -3.55 -7.97 13.91
N VAL A 22 -3.49 -6.76 13.32
CA VAL A 22 -2.77 -6.50 12.05
C VAL A 22 -1.26 -6.73 12.18
N ALA A 23 -0.70 -6.57 13.38
CA ALA A 23 0.71 -6.83 13.67
C ALA A 23 0.99 -8.25 14.19
N GLN A 24 -0.05 -8.97 14.62
CA GLN A 24 0.09 -10.28 15.28
C GLN A 24 -0.29 -11.46 14.37
N ASP A 25 -1.25 -11.26 13.46
CA ASP A 25 -1.70 -12.28 12.51
C ASP A 25 -1.19 -11.95 11.11
N ALA A 26 -0.32 -12.81 10.57
CA ALA A 26 0.28 -12.61 9.26
C ALA A 26 -0.74 -12.58 8.11
N SER A 27 -1.82 -13.38 8.19
CA SER A 27 -2.86 -13.40 7.17
C SER A 27 -3.63 -12.09 7.15
N ILE A 28 -4.02 -11.60 8.32
CA ILE A 28 -4.71 -10.30 8.45
C ILE A 28 -3.77 -9.18 8.01
N SER A 29 -2.50 -9.22 8.42
CA SER A 29 -1.49 -8.25 8.02
C SER A 29 -1.42 -8.09 6.49
N PHE A 30 -1.23 -9.19 5.76
CA PHE A 30 -1.21 -9.14 4.30
C PHE A 30 -2.57 -8.76 3.69
N LYS A 31 -3.68 -9.27 4.23
CA LYS A 31 -5.01 -8.90 3.74
C LYS A 31 -5.25 -7.40 3.84
N THR A 32 -4.81 -6.73 4.90
CA THR A 32 -4.93 -5.26 5.01
C THR A 32 -4.10 -4.54 3.96
N ALA A 33 -2.88 -5.00 3.67
CA ALA A 33 -2.04 -4.41 2.63
C ALA A 33 -2.64 -4.58 1.23
N VAL A 34 -3.16 -5.78 0.92
CA VAL A 34 -3.83 -6.06 -0.37
C VAL A 34 -5.15 -5.32 -0.47
N TRP A 35 -5.96 -5.26 0.58
CA TRP A 35 -7.19 -4.46 0.63
C TRP A 35 -6.90 -2.99 0.34
N PHE A 36 -5.85 -2.44 0.95
CA PHE A 36 -5.43 -1.08 0.66
C PHE A 36 -5.08 -0.91 -0.82
N TRP A 37 -4.27 -1.82 -1.37
CA TRP A 37 -3.82 -1.79 -2.76
C TRP A 37 -4.96 -1.91 -3.78
N MET A 38 -5.95 -2.75 -3.50
CA MET A 38 -7.03 -3.09 -4.42
C MET A 38 -8.24 -2.17 -4.30
N SER A 39 -8.60 -1.75 -3.09
CA SER A 39 -9.91 -1.17 -2.80
C SER A 39 -9.87 0.19 -2.09
N ASN A 40 -8.81 0.49 -1.34
CA ASN A 40 -8.71 1.73 -0.57
C ASN A 40 -7.58 2.66 -1.07
N SER A 41 -7.16 2.49 -2.32
CA SER A 41 -6.20 3.33 -3.03
C SER A 41 -6.33 3.13 -4.54
N ASN A 42 -5.66 3.99 -5.33
CA ASN A 42 -5.58 3.86 -6.78
C ASN A 42 -4.36 3.04 -7.24
N CYS A 43 -3.74 2.25 -6.37
CA CYS A 43 -2.51 1.52 -6.68
C CYS A 43 -2.71 0.45 -7.76
N HIS A 44 -3.70 -0.44 -7.58
CA HIS A 44 -3.99 -1.49 -8.55
C HIS A 44 -4.34 -0.92 -9.92
N GLN A 45 -5.20 0.10 -9.96
CA GLN A 45 -5.55 0.79 -11.20
C GLN A 45 -4.29 1.39 -11.86
N GLY A 46 -3.53 2.20 -11.12
CA GLY A 46 -2.39 2.92 -11.69
C GLY A 46 -1.32 2.01 -12.32
N ILE A 47 -1.04 0.86 -11.69
CA ILE A 47 -0.03 -0.07 -12.22
C ILE A 47 -0.56 -0.90 -13.41
N THR A 48 -1.86 -1.18 -13.47
CA THR A 48 -2.46 -2.02 -14.54
C THR A 48 -2.91 -1.22 -15.76
N THR A 49 -3.12 0.10 -15.64
CA THR A 49 -3.54 0.96 -16.75
C THR A 49 -2.41 1.79 -17.36
N GLY A 50 -1.15 1.41 -17.13
CA GLY A 50 0.02 2.06 -17.75
C GLY A 50 0.43 3.41 -17.16
N SER A 51 -0.09 3.81 -15.99
CA SER A 51 0.38 5.02 -15.29
C SER A 51 1.74 4.84 -14.61
N GLY A 52 2.22 3.60 -14.50
CA GLY A 52 3.57 3.25 -14.04
C GLY A 52 3.72 3.24 -12.51
N PHE A 53 4.89 2.83 -12.02
CA PHE A 53 5.14 2.68 -10.59
C PHE A 53 5.03 4.01 -9.80
N GLY A 54 5.36 5.15 -10.43
CA GLY A 54 5.23 6.47 -9.78
C GLY A 54 3.79 6.81 -9.36
N SER A 55 2.77 6.29 -10.06
CA SER A 55 1.37 6.53 -9.67
C SER A 55 0.99 5.78 -8.39
N THR A 56 1.60 4.63 -8.11
CA THR A 56 1.36 3.87 -6.87
C THR A 56 1.99 4.58 -5.68
N ILE A 57 3.19 5.16 -5.84
CA ILE A 57 3.80 6.04 -4.83
C ILE A 57 2.87 7.20 -4.49
N ARG A 58 2.33 7.86 -5.52
CA ARG A 58 1.36 8.96 -5.32
C ARG A 58 0.08 8.51 -4.63
N ALA A 59 -0.44 7.33 -4.96
CA ALA A 59 -1.65 6.79 -4.36
C ALA A 59 -1.45 6.41 -2.88
N ILE A 60 -0.24 5.99 -2.50
CA ILE A 60 0.11 5.66 -1.10
C ILE A 60 0.39 6.94 -0.29
N ASN A 61 1.23 7.84 -0.82
CA ASN A 61 1.63 9.07 -0.14
C ASN A 61 1.98 10.16 -1.16
N SER A 62 0.98 10.93 -1.56
CA SER A 62 1.14 12.01 -2.54
C SER A 62 2.09 13.12 -2.08
N GLY A 63 2.28 13.30 -0.77
CA GLY A 63 3.19 14.29 -0.19
C GLY A 63 4.67 14.04 -0.49
N GLU A 64 5.05 12.83 -0.91
CA GLU A 64 6.43 12.54 -1.34
C GLU A 64 6.71 13.03 -2.77
N CYS A 65 5.67 13.22 -3.57
CA CYS A 65 5.77 13.55 -4.98
C CYS A 65 6.07 15.05 -5.21
N GLY A 66 6.46 15.42 -6.44
CA GLY A 66 6.69 16.82 -6.81
C GLY A 66 7.85 17.50 -6.06
N GLY A 67 8.82 16.70 -5.58
CA GLY A 67 9.95 17.20 -4.79
C GLY A 67 9.70 17.24 -3.28
N GLY A 68 8.56 16.77 -2.79
CA GLY A 68 8.25 16.78 -1.35
C GLY A 68 9.18 15.91 -0.51
N ASN A 69 9.49 14.69 -0.96
CA ASN A 69 10.52 13.86 -0.33
C ASN A 69 11.24 12.96 -1.37
N PRO A 70 12.26 13.50 -2.07
CA PRO A 70 12.97 12.75 -3.10
C PRO A 70 13.66 11.47 -2.59
N ALA A 71 14.13 11.48 -1.34
CA ALA A 71 14.83 10.34 -0.75
C ALA A 71 13.91 9.13 -0.54
N THR A 72 12.68 9.33 -0.06
CA THR A 72 11.71 8.24 0.11
C THR A 72 11.22 7.71 -1.23
N VAL A 73 10.97 8.60 -2.21
CA VAL A 73 10.63 8.19 -3.58
C VAL A 73 11.73 7.31 -4.17
N GLN A 74 13.00 7.73 -4.05
CA GLN A 74 14.12 6.94 -4.55
C GLN A 74 14.25 5.59 -3.84
N SER A 75 14.04 5.54 -2.52
CA SER A 75 14.04 4.28 -1.76
C SER A 75 12.99 3.29 -2.30
N ARG A 76 11.76 3.76 -2.56
CA ARG A 76 10.68 2.94 -3.15
C ARG A 76 11.06 2.44 -4.55
N ILE A 77 11.64 3.31 -5.39
CA ILE A 77 12.10 2.95 -6.74
C ILE A 77 13.19 1.88 -6.66
N ASN A 78 14.14 1.99 -5.74
CA ASN A 78 15.21 0.99 -5.58
C ASN A 78 14.65 -0.40 -5.26
N PHE A 79 13.66 -0.49 -4.35
CA PHE A 79 12.98 -1.78 -4.08
C PHE A 79 12.23 -2.30 -5.31
N TYR A 80 11.48 -1.43 -6.00
CA TYR A 80 10.75 -1.82 -7.21
C TYR A 80 11.68 -2.37 -8.29
N GLN A 81 12.78 -1.67 -8.60
CA GLN A 81 13.78 -2.12 -9.56
C GLN A 81 14.41 -3.45 -9.15
N ARG A 82 14.75 -3.61 -7.87
CA ARG A 82 15.28 -4.88 -7.35
C ARG A 82 14.28 -6.03 -7.54
N PHE A 83 12.99 -5.80 -7.27
CA PHE A 83 11.97 -6.83 -7.48
C PHE A 83 11.76 -7.13 -8.96
N CYS A 84 11.69 -6.12 -9.84
CA CYS A 84 11.64 -6.35 -11.29
C CYS A 84 12.83 -7.22 -11.76
N GLN A 85 14.05 -6.90 -11.33
CA GLN A 85 15.23 -7.70 -11.67
C GLN A 85 15.14 -9.17 -11.21
N GLN A 86 14.44 -9.45 -10.11
CA GLN A 86 14.23 -10.82 -9.62
C GLN A 86 13.16 -11.58 -10.43
N PHE A 87 12.21 -10.87 -11.04
CA PHE A 87 11.08 -11.47 -11.77
C PHE A 87 11.25 -11.51 -13.29
N GLY A 88 12.32 -10.90 -13.83
CA GLY A 88 12.64 -10.88 -15.26
C GLY A 88 12.00 -9.72 -16.03
#